data_AF-A0A950DF65-F1
#
_entry.id   AF-A0A950DF65-F1
#
_cell.length_a   1.000
_cell.length_b   1.000
_cell.length_c   1.000
_cell.angle_alpha   90.00
_cell.angle_beta   90.00
_cell.angle_gamma   90.00
#
_symmetry.space_group_name_H-M   'P 1'
#
loop_
_entity.id
_entity.type
_entity.pdbx_description
1 polymer ?
#
loop_
_entity_poly.entity_id
_entity_poly.type
_entity_poly.pdbx_seq_one_letter_code
_entity_poly.pdbx_strand_id
1 'polypeptide(L)'
;MGTSSGDSQITPEALRQLPPVNAVLEHDELAAVRQLRGRELVVRAVRAAIGEARLSLQNGQYAAVDAPSLARRAREIVLGTRPLLRPVINATGILLHTGLGRAPLAEEAVEAVAAVARGYCNLEFELEGGERGRRTSGIARLLRELTGAEAATVVNNNAGATVLALRVLAAGREVIVSRGQLVEIGGSFRLPEILEVSGARLREVGTTNKTRLSDYERAIGPETAAILRVHHSNFRIVGFTEEAPLDGLAQLAHDRGLAMIDDIGSGALAPGQPPGVGDEPLVSEGITAGADLVLFSGDKLLGGPQCGILVGTAVVIGRIEADPLMRALRVGKMTLAALETTLGLIRDGANDAGGVPLWNMLSIPLPQLEARARRLVDVLRDELGLNASIVTSESFIGGGSVPVQPIPTVAVSVGPPFPTAPDSEGAWARALRIGDPPVVPRVQRGTVLFDLRTVAEREETSLLDAIRRTCHDRKPESSAKDTKTARAK
;
A
#
# COMPACT_ATOMS: atom_id res chain seq x y z
N MET A 1 36.96 -53.99 15.10
CA MET A 1 35.51 -54.22 15.30
C MET A 1 34.82 -52.91 14.94
N GLY A 2 34.32 -52.82 13.71
CA GLY A 2 33.73 -51.59 13.17
C GLY A 2 32.26 -51.46 13.57
N THR A 3 31.89 -50.28 14.05
CA THR A 3 30.50 -49.88 14.26
C THR A 3 29.97 -49.28 12.98
N SER A 4 29.02 -49.97 12.35
CA SER A 4 28.38 -49.62 11.09
C SER A 4 27.53 -48.36 11.22
N SER A 5 27.88 -47.34 10.44
CA SER A 5 26.98 -46.29 9.99
C SER A 5 25.83 -46.92 9.19
N GLY A 6 24.63 -46.92 9.74
CA GLY A 6 23.42 -47.36 9.03
C GLY A 6 23.01 -46.31 8.00
N ASP A 7 23.47 -46.46 6.76
CA ASP A 7 22.82 -45.86 5.60
C ASP A 7 21.40 -46.46 5.50
N SER A 8 20.38 -45.62 5.68
CA SER A 8 18.99 -45.97 5.40
C SER A 8 18.82 -46.18 3.89
N GLN A 9 19.12 -47.39 3.42
CA GLN A 9 18.88 -47.80 2.04
C GLN A 9 17.37 -47.79 1.76
N ILE A 10 16.94 -46.81 0.98
CA ILE A 10 15.59 -46.70 0.42
C ILE A 10 15.33 -47.98 -0.38
N THR A 11 14.29 -48.75 -0.04
CA THR A 11 13.92 -49.92 -0.83
C THR A 11 13.21 -49.46 -2.12
N PRO A 12 13.63 -49.92 -3.31
CA PRO A 12 12.90 -49.70 -4.58
C PRO A 12 11.42 -50.11 -4.52
N GLU A 13 11.09 -50.95 -3.54
CA GLU A 13 9.75 -51.43 -3.21
C GLU A 13 8.83 -50.36 -2.63
N ALA A 14 9.34 -49.41 -1.82
CA ALA A 14 8.55 -48.30 -1.29
C ALA A 14 8.12 -47.30 -2.38
N LEU A 15 8.99 -47.07 -3.38
CA LEU A 15 8.67 -46.19 -4.51
C LEU A 15 7.66 -46.80 -5.49
N ARG A 16 7.55 -48.13 -5.55
CA ARG A 16 6.56 -48.85 -6.35
C ARG A 16 5.13 -48.71 -5.81
N GLN A 17 4.95 -48.27 -4.57
CA GLN A 17 3.64 -48.08 -3.95
C GLN A 17 2.95 -46.78 -4.40
N LEU A 18 3.66 -45.86 -5.07
CA LEU A 18 3.05 -44.63 -5.60
C LEU A 18 2.12 -44.95 -6.78
N PRO A 19 0.83 -44.54 -6.74
CA PRO A 19 -0.12 -44.79 -7.80
C PRO A 19 0.19 -43.96 -9.05
N PRO A 20 -0.26 -44.41 -10.24
CA PRO A 20 -0.17 -43.61 -11.45
C PRO A 20 -1.05 -42.35 -11.33
N VAL A 21 -0.64 -41.27 -11.99
CA VAL A 21 -1.33 -39.96 -11.98
C VAL A 21 -2.84 -40.10 -12.24
N ASN A 22 -3.24 -40.94 -13.21
CA ASN A 22 -4.65 -41.14 -13.54
C ASN A 22 -5.47 -41.76 -12.39
N ALA A 23 -4.89 -42.66 -11.59
CA ALA A 23 -5.60 -43.28 -10.48
C ALA A 23 -5.90 -42.28 -9.36
N VAL A 24 -5.02 -41.30 -9.14
CA VAL A 24 -5.27 -40.20 -8.19
C VAL A 24 -6.23 -39.17 -8.80
N LEU A 25 -6.08 -38.86 -10.09
CA LEU A 25 -6.86 -37.82 -10.79
C LEU A 25 -8.36 -38.14 -10.90
N GLU A 26 -8.71 -39.42 -11.03
CA GLU A 26 -10.09 -39.88 -11.12
C GLU A 26 -10.73 -40.16 -9.74
N HIS A 27 -10.04 -39.84 -8.65
CA HIS A 27 -10.58 -39.99 -7.30
C HIS A 27 -11.66 -38.93 -6.97
N ASP A 28 -12.73 -39.33 -6.27
CA ASP A 28 -13.91 -38.48 -5.98
C ASP A 28 -13.58 -37.19 -5.21
N GLU A 29 -12.57 -37.23 -4.33
CA GLU A 29 -12.02 -36.06 -3.62
C GLU A 29 -11.62 -34.90 -4.55
N LEU A 30 -11.32 -35.17 -5.82
CA LEU A 30 -10.94 -34.16 -6.81
C LEU A 30 -12.09 -33.74 -7.72
N ALA A 31 -13.26 -34.39 -7.66
CA ALA A 31 -14.36 -34.15 -8.59
C ALA A 31 -14.86 -32.69 -8.56
N ALA A 32 -15.14 -32.16 -7.36
CA ALA A 32 -15.58 -30.77 -7.18
C ALA A 32 -14.51 -29.76 -7.63
N VAL A 33 -13.24 -30.04 -7.31
CA VAL A 33 -12.12 -29.14 -7.64
C VAL A 33 -11.82 -29.14 -9.14
N ARG A 34 -11.97 -30.28 -9.81
CA ARG A 34 -11.87 -30.41 -11.28
C ARG A 34 -12.90 -29.55 -12.00
N GLN A 35 -14.14 -29.53 -11.51
CA GLN A 35 -15.19 -28.67 -12.06
C GLN A 35 -14.89 -27.19 -11.80
N LEU A 36 -14.43 -26.85 -10.59
CA LEU A 36 -14.20 -25.47 -10.19
C LEU A 36 -12.97 -24.81 -10.84
N ARG A 37 -11.87 -25.55 -11.02
CA ARG A 37 -10.56 -24.98 -11.36
C ARG A 37 -9.94 -25.54 -12.66
N GLY A 38 -10.65 -26.43 -13.34
CA GLY A 38 -10.23 -27.03 -14.60
C GLY A 38 -9.22 -28.18 -14.43
N ARG A 39 -9.26 -29.13 -15.37
CA ARG A 39 -8.49 -30.38 -15.31
C ARG A 39 -6.97 -30.17 -15.25
N GLU A 40 -6.44 -29.21 -16.00
CA GLU A 40 -4.98 -28.99 -16.07
C GLU A 40 -4.35 -28.56 -14.74
N LEU A 41 -5.06 -27.73 -13.96
CA LEU A 41 -4.57 -27.33 -12.64
C LEU A 41 -4.56 -28.52 -11.68
N VAL A 42 -5.61 -29.34 -11.72
CA VAL A 42 -5.70 -30.55 -10.91
C VAL A 42 -4.62 -31.56 -11.29
N VAL A 43 -4.35 -31.77 -12.58
CA VAL A 43 -3.26 -32.65 -13.03
C VAL A 43 -1.90 -32.18 -12.49
N ARG A 44 -1.62 -30.88 -12.53
CA ARG A 44 -0.39 -30.30 -11.95
C ARG A 44 -0.31 -30.54 -10.45
N ALA A 45 -1.40 -30.33 -9.72
CA ALA A 45 -1.45 -30.57 -8.28
C ALA A 45 -1.28 -32.05 -7.91
N VAL A 46 -1.88 -32.98 -8.67
CA VAL A 46 -1.67 -34.42 -8.50
C VAL A 46 -0.21 -34.80 -8.74
N ARG A 47 0.42 -34.27 -9.79
CA ARG A 47 1.85 -34.50 -10.04
C ARG A 47 2.72 -33.94 -8.91
N ALA A 48 2.38 -32.77 -8.37
CA ALA A 48 3.07 -32.17 -7.23
C ALA A 48 2.91 -33.02 -5.97
N ALA A 49 1.69 -33.46 -5.62
CA ALA A 49 1.43 -34.33 -4.47
C ALA A 49 2.21 -35.65 -4.55
N ILE A 50 2.22 -36.29 -5.72
CA ILE A 50 3.02 -37.51 -5.95
C ILE A 50 4.52 -37.21 -5.85
N GLY A 51 4.97 -36.06 -6.35
CA GLY A 51 6.37 -35.61 -6.25
C GLY A 51 6.81 -35.37 -4.81
N GLU A 52 5.98 -34.70 -4.00
CA GLU A 52 6.19 -34.49 -2.56
C GLU A 52 6.32 -35.83 -1.83
N ALA A 53 5.37 -36.74 -2.04
CA ALA A 53 5.40 -38.07 -1.43
C ALA A 53 6.65 -38.86 -1.85
N ARG A 54 7.05 -38.78 -3.12
CA ARG A 54 8.27 -39.42 -3.63
C ARG A 54 9.52 -38.90 -2.92
N LEU A 55 9.65 -37.58 -2.76
CA LEU A 55 10.79 -36.97 -2.06
C LEU A 55 10.84 -37.38 -0.58
N SER A 56 9.69 -37.40 0.10
CA SER A 56 9.61 -37.88 1.50
C SER A 56 10.08 -39.32 1.65
N LEU A 57 9.62 -40.24 0.78
CA LEU A 57 10.09 -41.63 0.78
C LEU A 57 11.60 -41.74 0.49
N GLN A 58 12.11 -40.94 -0.45
CA GLN A 58 13.54 -40.90 -0.75
C GLN A 58 14.37 -40.39 0.43
N ASN A 59 13.82 -39.50 1.25
CA ASN A 59 14.48 -39.01 2.46
C ASN A 59 14.28 -39.94 3.68
N GLY A 60 13.74 -41.15 3.49
CA GLY A 60 13.47 -42.10 4.57
C GLY A 60 12.32 -41.67 5.50
N GLN A 61 11.51 -40.69 5.08
CA GLN A 61 10.38 -40.20 5.85
C GLN A 61 9.11 -40.99 5.52
N TYR A 62 8.23 -41.12 6.50
CA TYR A 62 6.90 -41.67 6.27
C TYR A 62 6.08 -40.73 5.38
N ALA A 63 5.46 -41.28 4.33
CA ALA A 63 4.53 -40.57 3.46
C ALA A 63 3.31 -41.47 3.19
N ALA A 64 2.11 -40.90 3.24
CA ALA A 64 0.92 -41.59 2.76
C ALA A 64 0.93 -41.60 1.23
N VAL A 65 0.94 -42.80 0.65
CA VAL A 65 1.11 -43.03 -0.80
C VAL A 65 -0.16 -43.52 -1.48
N ASP A 66 -1.24 -43.76 -0.75
CA ASP A 66 -2.51 -44.20 -1.31
C ASP A 66 -3.21 -43.09 -2.11
N ALA A 67 -4.04 -43.48 -3.10
CA ALA A 67 -4.73 -42.54 -3.96
C ALA A 67 -5.66 -41.55 -3.20
N PRO A 68 -6.44 -41.95 -2.17
CA PRO A 68 -7.20 -41.02 -1.36
C PRO A 68 -6.35 -39.94 -0.66
N SER A 69 -5.22 -40.31 -0.05
CA SER A 69 -4.33 -39.37 0.63
C SER A 69 -3.66 -38.39 -0.35
N LEU A 70 -3.20 -38.89 -1.50
CA LEU A 70 -2.63 -38.04 -2.56
C LEU A 70 -3.69 -37.15 -3.21
N ALA A 71 -4.93 -37.62 -3.34
CA ALA A 71 -6.04 -36.84 -3.86
C ALA A 71 -6.44 -35.71 -2.89
N ARG A 72 -6.49 -35.98 -1.57
CA ARG A 72 -6.68 -34.94 -0.54
C ARG A 72 -5.55 -33.91 -0.60
N ARG A 73 -4.30 -34.36 -0.71
CA ARG A 73 -3.15 -33.46 -0.83
C ARG A 73 -3.19 -32.61 -2.10
N ALA A 74 -3.56 -33.21 -3.24
CA ALA A 74 -3.73 -32.48 -4.50
C ALA A 74 -4.89 -31.47 -4.39
N ARG A 75 -5.99 -31.83 -3.73
CA ARG A 75 -7.09 -30.90 -3.42
C ARG A 75 -6.60 -29.73 -2.56
N GLU A 76 -5.83 -29.97 -1.52
CA GLU A 76 -5.20 -28.92 -0.72
C GLU A 76 -4.27 -28.01 -1.55
N ILE A 77 -3.48 -28.57 -2.47
CA ILE A 77 -2.60 -27.78 -3.35
C ILE A 77 -3.42 -26.89 -4.29
N VAL A 78 -4.51 -27.41 -4.88
CA VAL A 78 -5.37 -26.62 -5.76
C VAL A 78 -6.15 -25.55 -4.97
N LEU A 79 -6.73 -25.92 -3.85
CA LEU A 79 -7.46 -24.98 -2.98
C LEU A 79 -6.51 -23.96 -2.33
N GLY A 80 -5.27 -24.36 -2.07
CA GLY A 80 -4.17 -23.53 -1.61
C GLY A 80 -3.52 -22.70 -2.71
N THR A 81 -3.92 -22.86 -3.98
CA THR A 81 -3.50 -21.98 -5.07
C THR A 81 -4.25 -20.65 -4.92
N ARG A 82 -3.60 -19.72 -4.21
CA ARG A 82 -4.11 -18.38 -3.91
C ARG A 82 -3.65 -17.38 -4.97
N PRO A 83 -4.48 -16.36 -5.29
CA PRO A 83 -4.02 -15.23 -6.10
C PRO A 83 -2.77 -14.58 -5.52
N LEU A 84 -1.89 -14.08 -6.39
CA LEU A 84 -0.68 -13.36 -5.97
C LEU A 84 -1.03 -12.08 -5.19
N LEU A 85 -2.06 -11.35 -5.67
CA LEU A 85 -2.64 -10.21 -4.97
C LEU A 85 -3.93 -10.65 -4.28
N ARG A 86 -4.01 -10.40 -2.98
CA ARG A 86 -5.16 -10.77 -2.13
C ARG A 86 -5.36 -9.71 -1.05
N PRO A 87 -6.59 -9.57 -0.51
CA PRO A 87 -6.83 -8.74 0.66
C PRO A 87 -5.93 -9.14 1.83
N VAL A 88 -5.47 -8.14 2.58
CA VAL A 88 -4.63 -8.30 3.77
C VAL A 88 -5.19 -7.38 4.85
N ILE A 89 -5.39 -7.92 6.05
CA ILE A 89 -5.76 -7.12 7.21
C ILE A 89 -4.52 -6.40 7.71
N ASN A 90 -4.53 -5.07 7.61
CA ASN A 90 -3.46 -4.22 8.10
C ASN A 90 -3.65 -3.90 9.59
N ALA A 91 -2.90 -4.57 10.46
CA ALA A 91 -2.91 -4.30 11.90
C ALA A 91 -1.61 -3.61 12.38
N THR A 92 -0.90 -2.93 11.46
CA THR A 92 0.40 -2.32 11.72
C THR A 92 0.32 -0.92 12.36
N GLY A 93 -0.79 -0.22 12.17
CA GLY A 93 -0.89 1.21 12.50
C GLY A 93 -0.25 2.13 11.45
N ILE A 94 0.19 1.61 10.31
CA ILE A 94 0.71 2.39 9.19
C ILE A 94 -0.40 2.55 8.15
N LEU A 95 -0.92 3.77 7.98
CA LEU A 95 -2.13 4.01 7.18
C LEU A 95 -1.87 3.87 5.67
N LEU A 96 -0.84 4.55 5.15
CA LEU A 96 -0.36 4.50 3.77
C LEU A 96 0.82 3.54 3.66
N HIS A 97 0.57 2.27 3.98
CA HIS A 97 1.59 1.23 3.92
C HIS A 97 1.91 0.89 2.47
N THR A 98 3.11 1.30 2.00
CA THR A 98 3.54 1.12 0.59
C THR A 98 3.52 -0.35 0.15
N GLY A 99 3.92 -1.27 1.01
CA GLY A 99 3.86 -2.72 0.74
C GLY A 99 2.46 -3.34 0.77
N LEU A 100 1.44 -2.65 1.28
CA LEU A 100 0.05 -3.13 1.34
C LEU A 100 -0.89 -2.34 0.41
N GLY A 101 -0.33 -1.52 -0.48
CA GLY A 101 -1.10 -0.84 -1.53
C GLY A 101 -1.55 0.59 -1.21
N ARG A 102 -0.98 1.25 -0.19
CA ARG A 102 -1.29 2.65 0.20
C ARG A 102 -2.76 2.85 0.56
N ALA A 103 -3.43 3.85 -0.01
CA ALA A 103 -4.77 4.26 0.35
C ALA A 103 -5.83 3.24 -0.12
N PRO A 104 -6.66 2.68 0.78
CA PRO A 104 -7.83 1.93 0.37
C PRO A 104 -8.90 2.87 -0.20
N LEU A 105 -9.67 2.39 -1.18
CA LEU A 105 -10.76 3.14 -1.81
C LEU A 105 -12.06 3.05 -1.00
N ALA A 106 -12.86 4.11 -1.05
CA ALA A 106 -14.24 4.10 -0.55
C ALA A 106 -15.08 3.08 -1.32
N GLU A 107 -16.13 2.54 -0.70
CA GLU A 107 -17.01 1.55 -1.35
C GLU A 107 -17.64 2.15 -2.62
N GLU A 108 -18.10 3.40 -2.57
CA GLU A 108 -18.64 4.11 -3.72
C GLU A 108 -17.64 4.20 -4.88
N ALA A 109 -16.36 4.42 -4.59
CA ALA A 109 -15.30 4.44 -5.60
C ALA A 109 -15.04 3.04 -6.18
N VAL A 110 -15.12 1.99 -5.37
CA VAL A 110 -15.02 0.59 -5.84
C VAL A 110 -16.21 0.23 -6.72
N GLU A 111 -17.42 0.63 -6.35
CA GLU A 111 -18.64 0.43 -7.13
C GLU A 111 -18.57 1.17 -8.47
N ALA A 112 -18.10 2.42 -8.48
CA ALA A 112 -17.89 3.19 -9.70
C ALA A 112 -16.89 2.50 -10.65
N VAL A 113 -15.77 1.98 -10.11
CA VAL A 113 -14.81 1.18 -10.87
C VAL A 113 -15.46 -0.07 -11.46
N ALA A 114 -16.22 -0.81 -10.65
CA ALA A 114 -16.90 -2.02 -11.10
C ALA A 114 -17.91 -1.71 -12.22
N ALA A 115 -18.68 -0.62 -12.08
CA ALA A 115 -19.66 -0.18 -13.07
C ALA A 115 -18.99 0.11 -14.42
N VAL A 116 -17.94 0.93 -14.45
CA VAL A 116 -17.24 1.26 -15.70
C VAL A 116 -16.42 0.08 -16.25
N ALA A 117 -16.02 -0.88 -15.41
CA ALA A 117 -15.25 -2.05 -15.83
C ALA A 117 -16.13 -3.11 -16.51
N ARG A 118 -17.39 -3.27 -16.08
CA ARG A 118 -18.34 -4.28 -16.60
C ARG A 118 -18.71 -4.11 -18.07
N GLY A 119 -18.63 -2.88 -18.61
CA GLY A 119 -19.06 -2.60 -19.97
C GLY A 119 -18.37 -1.39 -20.61
N TYR A 120 -19.05 -0.83 -21.61
CA TYR A 120 -18.68 0.43 -22.23
C TYR A 120 -18.99 1.60 -21.30
N CYS A 121 -18.23 2.69 -21.44
CA CYS A 121 -18.50 3.96 -20.76
C CYS A 121 -18.14 5.13 -21.69
N ASN A 122 -18.63 6.32 -21.36
CA ASN A 122 -18.40 7.58 -22.06
C ASN A 122 -16.99 8.16 -21.80
N LEU A 123 -15.96 7.31 -21.86
CA LEU A 123 -14.59 7.67 -21.48
C LEU A 123 -13.98 8.80 -22.33
N GLU A 124 -14.24 8.80 -23.64
CA GLU A 124 -13.76 9.84 -24.57
C GLU A 124 -14.92 10.26 -25.50
N PHE A 125 -16.14 10.20 -25.00
CA PHE A 125 -17.35 10.48 -25.78
C PHE A 125 -18.22 11.46 -25.00
N GLU A 126 -18.46 12.62 -25.58
CA GLU A 126 -19.32 13.65 -25.01
C GLU A 126 -20.78 13.29 -25.37
N LEU A 127 -21.63 13.16 -24.36
CA LEU A 127 -22.97 12.59 -24.53
C LEU A 127 -23.98 13.59 -25.11
N GLU A 128 -23.81 14.88 -24.86
CA GLU A 128 -24.74 15.92 -25.30
C GLU A 128 -24.59 16.20 -26.81
N GLY A 129 -23.35 16.39 -27.27
CA GLY A 129 -22.98 16.65 -28.66
C GLY A 129 -22.69 15.40 -29.49
N GLY A 130 -22.45 14.25 -28.86
CA GLY A 130 -22.19 12.98 -29.57
C GLY A 130 -20.82 12.92 -30.26
N GLU A 131 -19.85 13.72 -29.79
CA GLU A 131 -18.52 13.83 -30.39
C GLU A 131 -17.43 13.24 -29.49
N ARG A 132 -16.23 13.08 -30.06
CA ARG A 132 -15.07 12.63 -29.29
C ARG A 132 -14.61 13.72 -28.32
N GLY A 133 -14.64 13.41 -27.03
CA GLY A 133 -14.18 14.29 -25.95
C GLY A 133 -12.80 13.92 -25.40
N ARG A 134 -12.32 14.74 -24.44
CA ARG A 134 -11.15 14.41 -23.62
C ARG A 134 -11.58 13.62 -22.38
N ARG A 135 -10.86 12.55 -22.06
CA ARG A 135 -11.16 11.69 -20.90
C ARG A 135 -10.98 12.35 -19.54
N THR A 136 -10.22 13.44 -19.47
CA THR A 136 -9.91 14.15 -18.23
C THR A 136 -10.90 15.28 -17.93
N SER A 137 -11.81 15.63 -18.85
CA SER A 137 -12.65 16.83 -18.72
C SER A 137 -13.48 16.88 -17.43
N GLY A 138 -14.14 15.79 -17.05
CA GLY A 138 -14.96 15.73 -15.83
C GLY A 138 -14.12 15.93 -14.57
N ILE A 139 -12.99 15.23 -14.49
CA ILE A 139 -12.06 15.32 -13.35
C ILE A 139 -11.38 16.69 -13.29
N ALA A 140 -11.01 17.27 -14.44
CA ALA A 140 -10.40 18.59 -14.51
C ALA A 140 -11.33 19.66 -13.92
N ARG A 141 -12.66 19.52 -14.08
CA ARG A 141 -13.61 20.42 -13.43
C ARG A 141 -13.54 20.33 -11.91
N LEU A 142 -13.59 19.13 -11.35
CA LEU A 142 -13.52 18.91 -9.89
C LEU A 142 -12.19 19.37 -9.30
N LEU A 143 -11.08 19.09 -9.99
CA LEU A 143 -9.76 19.53 -9.53
C LEU A 143 -9.64 21.05 -9.49
N ARG A 144 -10.14 21.77 -10.49
CA ARG A 144 -10.16 23.24 -10.47
C ARG A 144 -11.01 23.79 -9.33
N GLU A 145 -12.19 23.19 -9.12
CA GLU A 145 -13.09 23.55 -8.03
C GLU A 145 -12.42 23.40 -6.65
N LEU A 146 -11.71 22.28 -6.42
CA LEU A 146 -11.06 21.97 -5.15
C LEU A 146 -9.73 22.71 -4.93
N THR A 147 -9.05 23.14 -5.99
CA THR A 147 -7.67 23.68 -5.88
C THR A 147 -7.57 25.17 -6.19
N GLY A 148 -8.56 25.75 -6.88
CA GLY A 148 -8.50 27.12 -7.39
C GLY A 148 -7.64 27.28 -8.66
N ALA A 149 -7.09 26.20 -9.21
CA ALA A 149 -6.30 26.27 -10.44
C ALA A 149 -7.14 26.61 -11.68
N GLU A 150 -6.51 27.21 -12.70
CA GLU A 150 -7.16 27.53 -13.97
C GLU A 150 -7.46 26.29 -14.82
N ALA A 151 -6.57 25.31 -14.76
CA ALA A 151 -6.64 24.06 -15.50
C ALA A 151 -6.02 22.91 -14.70
N ALA A 152 -6.40 21.69 -15.09
CA ALA A 152 -5.92 20.47 -14.45
C ALA A 152 -5.88 19.31 -15.43
N THR A 153 -4.93 18.39 -15.24
CA THR A 153 -4.87 17.13 -15.96
C THR A 153 -4.30 16.01 -15.08
N VAL A 154 -4.38 14.76 -15.55
CA VAL A 154 -4.02 13.58 -14.75
C VAL A 154 -3.23 12.58 -15.59
N VAL A 155 -2.16 12.05 -15.01
CA VAL A 155 -1.26 11.02 -15.58
C VAL A 155 -1.13 9.83 -14.63
N ASN A 156 -0.41 8.79 -15.06
CA ASN A 156 -0.33 7.49 -14.38
C ASN A 156 0.11 7.54 -12.91
N ASN A 157 1.08 8.39 -12.55
CA ASN A 157 1.56 8.60 -11.18
C ASN A 157 2.34 9.93 -11.10
N ASN A 158 2.64 10.40 -9.88
CA ASN A 158 3.34 11.67 -9.71
C ASN A 158 4.76 11.66 -10.32
N ALA A 159 5.46 10.52 -10.32
CA ALA A 159 6.76 10.43 -10.98
C ALA A 159 6.67 10.72 -12.49
N GLY A 160 5.65 10.19 -13.16
CA GLY A 160 5.35 10.52 -14.56
C GLY A 160 4.93 11.98 -14.73
N ALA A 161 4.22 12.56 -13.75
CA ALA A 161 3.87 13.98 -13.75
C ALA A 161 5.12 14.87 -13.69
N THR A 162 6.07 14.58 -12.80
CA THR A 162 7.34 15.30 -12.66
C THR A 162 8.18 15.21 -13.94
N VAL A 163 8.36 14.00 -14.51
CA VAL A 163 9.08 13.82 -15.79
C VAL A 163 8.44 14.65 -16.91
N LEU A 164 7.13 14.59 -17.02
CA LEU A 164 6.38 15.28 -18.08
C LEU A 164 6.45 16.81 -17.92
N ALA A 165 6.27 17.31 -16.69
CA ALA A 165 6.35 18.73 -16.38
C ALA A 165 7.73 19.29 -16.75
N LEU A 166 8.81 18.62 -16.30
CA LEU A 166 10.18 19.05 -16.55
C LEU A 166 10.54 18.98 -18.03
N ARG A 167 10.08 17.94 -18.74
CA ARG A 167 10.26 17.83 -20.19
C ARG A 167 9.61 19.00 -20.92
N VAL A 168 8.35 19.29 -20.62
CA VAL A 168 7.56 20.30 -21.33
C VAL A 168 8.05 21.71 -21.03
N LEU A 169 8.50 21.96 -19.80
CA LEU A 169 8.88 23.30 -19.34
C LEU A 169 10.38 23.59 -19.48
N ALA A 170 11.24 22.58 -19.43
CA ALA A 170 12.68 22.77 -19.27
C ALA A 170 13.58 21.79 -20.04
N ALA A 171 13.07 20.99 -20.99
CA ALA A 171 13.94 20.14 -21.81
C ALA A 171 15.03 20.96 -22.51
N GLY A 172 16.28 20.50 -22.39
CA GLY A 172 17.46 21.18 -22.92
C GLY A 172 17.85 22.46 -22.18
N ARG A 173 17.24 22.75 -21.02
CA ARG A 173 17.46 23.97 -20.22
C ARG A 173 17.69 23.62 -18.75
N GLU A 174 18.10 24.61 -17.96
CA GLU A 174 18.38 24.44 -16.53
C GLU A 174 17.13 24.58 -15.66
N VAL A 175 17.02 23.73 -14.65
CA VAL A 175 16.02 23.80 -13.57
C VAL A 175 16.73 23.98 -12.25
N ILE A 176 16.42 25.07 -11.56
CA ILE A 176 17.03 25.39 -10.28
C ILE A 176 16.29 24.65 -9.15
N VAL A 177 17.05 23.92 -8.31
CA VAL A 177 16.51 23.14 -7.18
C VAL A 177 17.40 23.32 -5.95
N SER A 178 16.82 23.42 -4.76
CA SER A 178 17.60 23.36 -3.52
C SER A 178 18.31 22.02 -3.36
N ARG A 179 19.57 22.02 -2.92
CA ARG A 179 20.29 20.80 -2.51
C ARG A 179 19.55 20.01 -1.42
N GLY A 180 18.84 20.71 -0.54
CA GLY A 180 18.03 20.08 0.51
C GLY A 180 16.82 19.31 -0.04
N GLN A 181 16.43 19.54 -1.29
CA GLN A 181 15.24 18.97 -1.93
C GLN A 181 15.58 17.88 -2.98
N LEU A 182 16.84 17.46 -3.08
CA LEU A 182 17.26 16.35 -3.93
C LEU A 182 16.88 15.01 -3.28
N VAL A 183 15.58 14.68 -3.34
CA VAL A 183 14.97 13.57 -2.62
C VAL A 183 15.13 12.22 -3.35
N GLU A 184 15.21 11.15 -2.56
CA GLU A 184 14.96 9.78 -2.98
C GLU A 184 13.68 9.29 -2.30
N ILE A 185 12.66 8.93 -3.09
CA ILE A 185 11.35 8.49 -2.59
C ILE A 185 11.13 7.02 -2.96
N GLY A 186 10.81 6.20 -1.95
CA GLY A 186 10.71 4.76 -2.14
C GLY A 186 12.09 4.14 -2.37
N GLY A 187 12.23 3.32 -3.42
CA GLY A 187 13.49 2.64 -3.74
C GLY A 187 14.03 2.90 -5.16
N SER A 188 13.37 3.75 -5.95
CA SER A 188 13.75 3.96 -7.37
C SER A 188 13.42 5.34 -7.94
N PHE A 189 12.83 6.24 -7.16
CA PHE A 189 12.61 7.62 -7.61
C PHE A 189 13.67 8.52 -6.99
N ARG A 190 14.56 9.05 -7.82
CA ARG A 190 15.60 10.00 -7.42
C ARG A 190 15.49 11.24 -8.28
N LEU A 191 15.28 12.39 -7.65
CA LEU A 191 15.03 13.64 -8.38
C LEU A 191 16.12 13.97 -9.43
N PRO A 192 17.43 13.78 -9.16
CA PRO A 192 18.47 14.00 -10.17
C PRO A 192 18.31 13.12 -11.42
N GLU A 193 18.01 11.82 -11.25
CA GLU A 193 17.81 10.88 -12.35
C GLU A 193 16.53 11.22 -13.15
N ILE A 194 15.51 11.73 -12.48
CA ILE A 194 14.25 12.18 -13.09
C ILE A 194 14.45 13.43 -13.94
N LEU A 195 15.26 14.39 -13.47
CA LEU A 195 15.66 15.56 -14.25
C LEU A 195 16.40 15.13 -15.52
N GLU A 196 17.36 14.22 -15.40
CA GLU A 196 18.11 13.69 -16.55
C GLU A 196 17.18 13.04 -17.59
N VAL A 197 16.29 12.14 -17.16
CA VAL A 197 15.32 11.45 -18.05
C VAL A 197 14.34 12.43 -18.71
N SER A 198 13.97 13.51 -18.02
CA SER A 198 13.12 14.56 -18.59
C SER A 198 13.82 15.39 -19.69
N GLY A 199 15.15 15.31 -19.77
CA GLY A 199 15.98 16.13 -20.65
C GLY A 199 16.32 17.51 -20.08
N ALA A 200 15.91 17.80 -18.85
CA ALA A 200 16.28 19.02 -18.13
C ALA A 200 17.66 18.86 -17.47
N ARG A 201 18.34 19.99 -17.22
CA ARG A 201 19.63 20.02 -16.51
C ARG A 201 19.42 20.51 -15.08
N LEU A 202 19.85 19.72 -14.10
CA LEU A 202 19.81 20.12 -12.70
C LEU A 202 20.80 21.27 -12.43
N ARG A 203 20.30 22.38 -11.86
CA ARG A 203 21.09 23.48 -11.31
C ARG A 203 20.85 23.58 -9.81
N GLU A 204 21.64 22.84 -9.04
CA GLU A 204 21.49 22.79 -7.58
C GLU A 204 22.02 24.06 -6.86
N VAL A 205 21.28 24.53 -5.84
CA VAL A 205 21.60 25.75 -5.07
C VAL A 205 21.50 25.55 -3.55
N GLY A 206 22.05 26.50 -2.79
CA GLY A 206 22.04 26.47 -1.33
C GLY A 206 22.88 25.33 -0.74
N THR A 207 22.54 24.94 0.49
CA THR A 207 23.06 23.75 1.18
C THR A 207 21.91 22.82 1.58
N THR A 208 22.25 21.62 2.07
CA THR A 208 21.26 20.62 2.50
C THR A 208 20.26 21.19 3.52
N ASN A 209 20.75 21.93 4.52
CA ASN A 209 19.92 22.43 5.61
C ASN A 209 19.44 23.87 5.39
N LYS A 210 20.15 24.71 4.60
CA LYS A 210 19.80 26.11 4.41
C LYS A 210 19.86 26.51 2.94
N THR A 211 18.73 26.95 2.40
CA THR A 211 18.66 27.55 1.08
C THR A 211 17.86 28.85 1.16
N ARG A 212 18.46 29.95 0.69
CA ARG A 212 17.84 31.29 0.71
C ARG A 212 17.40 31.70 -0.69
N LEU A 213 16.52 32.69 -0.78
CA LEU A 213 16.09 33.25 -2.06
C LEU A 213 17.28 33.77 -2.91
N SER A 214 18.30 34.36 -2.26
CA SER A 214 19.52 34.83 -2.91
C SER A 214 20.34 33.72 -3.59
N ASP A 215 20.21 32.47 -3.11
CA ASP A 215 20.88 31.32 -3.74
C ASP A 215 20.26 30.99 -5.09
N TYR A 216 18.93 31.10 -5.20
CA TYR A 216 18.20 30.96 -6.46
C TYR A 216 18.54 32.12 -7.40
N GLU A 217 18.44 33.36 -6.93
CA GLU A 217 18.67 34.56 -7.76
C GLU A 217 20.06 34.54 -8.43
N ARG A 218 21.10 34.19 -7.68
CA ARG A 218 22.48 34.10 -8.20
C ARG A 218 22.68 32.99 -9.23
N ALA A 219 21.85 31.96 -9.19
CA ALA A 219 21.96 30.82 -10.09
C ALA A 219 21.21 31.01 -11.42
N ILE A 220 20.32 32.00 -11.51
CA ILE A 220 19.57 32.31 -12.72
C ILE A 220 20.51 32.81 -13.81
N GLY A 221 20.43 32.19 -14.99
CA GLY A 221 21.17 32.57 -16.18
C GLY A 221 20.36 32.36 -17.47
N PRO A 222 20.94 32.61 -18.65
CA PRO A 222 20.25 32.49 -19.94
C PRO A 222 19.63 31.10 -20.20
N GLU A 223 20.27 30.06 -19.67
CA GLU A 223 19.84 28.68 -19.82
C GLU A 223 18.73 28.28 -18.83
N THR A 224 18.42 29.09 -17.83
CA THR A 224 17.41 28.76 -16.81
C THR A 224 16.00 28.82 -17.39
N ALA A 225 15.22 27.74 -17.22
CA ALA A 225 13.84 27.67 -17.67
C ALA A 225 12.84 27.68 -16.52
N ALA A 226 13.20 27.08 -15.37
CA ALA A 226 12.27 26.92 -14.27
C ALA A 226 12.98 26.91 -12.91
N ILE A 227 12.22 27.24 -11.89
CA ILE A 227 12.51 26.93 -10.49
C ILE A 227 11.59 25.77 -10.11
N LEU A 228 12.16 24.72 -9.52
CA LEU A 228 11.41 23.59 -8.97
C LEU A 228 11.61 23.55 -7.46
N ARG A 229 10.50 23.63 -6.74
CA ARG A 229 10.42 23.28 -5.31
C ARG A 229 9.87 21.86 -5.17
N VAL A 230 10.49 21.07 -4.31
CA VAL A 230 10.00 19.72 -3.98
C VAL A 230 9.82 19.60 -2.46
N HIS A 231 8.63 19.20 -2.03
CA HIS A 231 8.31 19.00 -0.61
C HIS A 231 8.96 17.73 -0.04
N HIS A 232 9.42 17.79 1.21
CA HIS A 232 10.01 16.64 1.91
C HIS A 232 8.93 15.66 2.41
N SER A 233 8.27 14.97 1.48
CA SER A 233 7.17 14.06 1.81
C SER A 233 7.60 12.74 2.49
N ASN A 234 8.89 12.42 2.54
CA ASN A 234 9.38 11.15 3.11
C ASN A 234 10.54 11.27 4.11
N PHE A 235 11.03 12.47 4.41
CA PHE A 235 11.89 12.75 5.55
C PHE A 235 11.66 14.18 6.09
N ARG A 236 12.29 14.55 7.20
CA ARG A 236 12.37 15.94 7.68
C ARG A 236 13.80 16.30 8.04
N ILE A 237 14.20 17.54 7.80
CA ILE A 237 15.46 18.09 8.29
C ILE A 237 15.18 18.85 9.58
N VAL A 238 15.80 18.45 10.70
CA VAL A 238 15.59 19.05 12.03
C VAL A 238 16.87 19.74 12.49
N GLY A 239 16.74 20.90 13.13
CA GLY A 239 17.85 21.70 13.66
C GLY A 239 17.95 23.07 12.99
N PHE A 240 19.15 23.53 12.65
CA PHE A 240 19.37 24.81 11.98
C PHE A 240 19.05 24.71 10.49
N THR A 241 17.76 24.83 10.18
CA THR A 241 17.21 24.73 8.82
C THR A 241 16.67 26.06 8.32
N GLU A 242 16.66 26.24 7.00
CA GLU A 242 16.05 27.39 6.35
C GLU A 242 15.67 27.05 4.91
N GLU A 243 14.46 27.44 4.51
CA GLU A 243 13.94 27.27 3.15
C GLU A 243 13.47 28.60 2.60
N ALA A 244 13.68 28.83 1.30
CA ALA A 244 13.13 29.97 0.62
C ALA A 244 11.60 29.83 0.56
N PRO A 245 10.84 30.87 0.93
CA PRO A 245 9.39 30.80 0.94
C PRO A 245 8.85 30.71 -0.51
N LEU A 246 7.77 29.96 -0.70
CA LEU A 246 7.23 29.63 -2.03
C LEU A 246 6.79 30.86 -2.81
N ASP A 247 6.11 31.80 -2.17
CA ASP A 247 5.68 33.07 -2.76
C ASP A 247 6.88 33.89 -3.27
N GLY A 248 7.97 33.94 -2.50
CA GLY A 248 9.22 34.56 -2.91
C GLY A 248 9.87 33.87 -4.12
N LEU A 249 9.81 32.54 -4.19
CA LEU A 249 10.30 31.78 -5.34
C LEU A 249 9.45 32.02 -6.60
N ALA A 250 8.11 32.04 -6.45
CA ALA A 250 7.19 32.32 -7.54
C ALA A 250 7.41 33.73 -8.09
N GLN A 251 7.47 34.74 -7.22
CA GLN A 251 7.74 36.12 -7.63
C GLN A 251 9.09 36.23 -8.37
N LEU A 252 10.15 35.62 -7.83
CA LEU A 252 11.47 35.60 -8.47
C LEU A 252 11.43 34.91 -9.84
N ALA A 253 10.69 33.80 -9.97
CA ALA A 253 10.53 33.11 -11.25
C ALA A 253 9.86 34.04 -12.27
N HIS A 254 8.73 34.67 -11.90
CA HIS A 254 7.96 35.54 -12.78
C HIS A 254 8.72 36.81 -13.19
N ASP A 255 9.42 37.46 -12.26
CA ASP A 255 10.27 38.63 -12.52
C ASP A 255 11.36 38.34 -13.57
N ARG A 256 11.73 37.07 -13.73
CA ARG A 256 12.77 36.59 -14.65
C ARG A 256 12.21 35.81 -15.84
N GLY A 257 10.88 35.72 -15.98
CA GLY A 257 10.22 34.99 -17.08
C GLY A 257 10.43 33.47 -17.03
N LEU A 258 10.60 32.90 -15.84
CA LEU A 258 10.79 31.47 -15.59
C LEU A 258 9.47 30.84 -15.13
N ALA A 259 9.34 29.52 -15.32
CA ALA A 259 8.23 28.76 -14.74
C ALA A 259 8.51 28.42 -13.26
N MET A 260 7.49 28.50 -12.41
CA MET A 260 7.51 28.00 -11.04
C MET A 260 6.76 26.67 -10.94
N ILE A 261 7.47 25.61 -10.56
CA ILE A 261 6.92 24.26 -10.37
C ILE A 261 7.01 23.91 -8.88
N ASP A 262 5.89 23.49 -8.28
CA ASP A 262 5.82 23.02 -6.89
C ASP A 262 5.37 21.55 -6.85
N ASP A 263 6.31 20.63 -6.63
CA ASP A 263 6.00 19.20 -6.43
C ASP A 263 5.79 18.93 -4.94
N ILE A 264 4.54 19.08 -4.49
CA ILE A 264 4.17 18.80 -3.10
C ILE A 264 4.15 17.31 -2.81
N GLY A 265 3.90 16.48 -3.83
CA GLY A 265 3.91 15.03 -3.79
C GLY A 265 2.85 14.35 -2.91
N SER A 266 2.45 14.92 -1.78
CA SER A 266 1.62 14.32 -0.72
C SER A 266 0.14 14.27 -1.08
N GLY A 267 -0.36 15.21 -1.88
CA GLY A 267 -1.76 15.26 -2.32
C GLY A 267 -2.73 15.77 -1.26
N ALA A 268 -2.23 16.60 -0.34
CA ALA A 268 -3.03 17.30 0.65
C ALA A 268 -4.03 18.27 -0.03
N LEU A 269 -5.33 17.96 0.04
CA LEU A 269 -6.43 18.80 -0.48
C LEU A 269 -7.29 19.37 0.64
N ALA A 270 -7.92 20.52 0.42
CA ALA A 270 -8.95 21.12 1.25
C ALA A 270 -10.22 21.37 0.41
N PRO A 271 -11.41 21.53 1.00
CA PRO A 271 -11.73 21.52 2.44
C PRO A 271 -11.75 20.11 3.06
N GLY A 272 -11.77 20.06 4.39
CA GLY A 272 -12.10 18.83 5.11
C GLY A 272 -10.93 17.92 5.52
N GLN A 273 -9.68 18.38 5.47
CA GLN A 273 -8.58 17.55 5.97
C GLN A 273 -8.79 17.10 7.42
N PRO A 274 -8.60 15.80 7.71
CA PRO A 274 -8.63 15.27 9.05
C PRO A 274 -7.60 15.94 9.98
N PRO A 275 -7.91 16.06 11.28
CA PRO A 275 -6.89 16.39 12.27
C PRO A 275 -5.77 15.34 12.25
N GLY A 276 -4.52 15.78 12.40
CA GLY A 276 -3.34 14.89 12.41
C GLY A 276 -2.57 14.82 11.10
N VAL A 277 -3.07 15.43 10.02
CA VAL A 277 -2.27 15.85 8.86
C VAL A 277 -1.72 17.23 9.21
N GLY A 278 -0.47 17.32 9.68
CA GLY A 278 0.15 18.55 10.23
C GLY A 278 0.47 19.63 9.18
N ASP A 279 1.67 20.22 9.23
CA ASP A 279 2.17 21.27 8.32
C ASP A 279 2.39 20.81 6.86
N GLU A 280 1.55 19.90 6.34
CA GLU A 280 1.62 19.44 4.96
C GLU A 280 1.06 20.53 4.02
N PRO A 281 1.82 20.92 2.98
CA PRO A 281 1.38 21.97 2.07
C PRO A 281 0.13 21.54 1.30
N LEU A 282 -0.89 22.38 1.34
CA LEU A 282 -2.10 22.17 0.56
C LEU A 282 -1.84 22.47 -0.91
N VAL A 283 -2.48 21.75 -1.81
CA VAL A 283 -2.41 22.03 -3.26
C VAL A 283 -2.80 23.49 -3.57
N SER A 284 -3.84 24.00 -2.89
CA SER A 284 -4.32 25.38 -3.07
C SER A 284 -3.33 26.44 -2.60
N GLU A 285 -2.47 26.13 -1.62
CA GLU A 285 -1.43 27.06 -1.17
C GLU A 285 -0.39 27.28 -2.25
N GLY A 286 0.00 26.22 -2.97
CA GLY A 286 0.92 26.32 -4.09
C GLY A 286 0.39 27.21 -5.22
N ILE A 287 -0.89 27.03 -5.57
CA ILE A 287 -1.58 27.87 -6.56
C ILE A 287 -1.67 29.32 -6.09
N THR A 288 -2.08 29.55 -4.84
CA THR A 288 -2.24 30.91 -4.28
C THR A 288 -0.90 31.64 -4.17
N ALA A 289 0.19 30.92 -3.88
CA ALA A 289 1.54 31.47 -3.81
C ALA A 289 2.12 31.84 -5.19
N GLY A 290 1.44 31.48 -6.30
CA GLY A 290 1.85 31.83 -7.65
C GLY A 290 2.62 30.75 -8.40
N ALA A 291 2.58 29.48 -7.97
CA ALA A 291 3.13 28.40 -8.76
C ALA A 291 2.37 28.25 -10.10
N ASP A 292 3.10 28.18 -11.21
CA ASP A 292 2.48 27.94 -12.52
C ASP A 292 1.95 26.51 -12.66
N LEU A 293 2.52 25.59 -11.86
CA LEU A 293 2.20 24.18 -11.85
C LEU A 293 2.46 23.56 -10.48
N VAL A 294 1.45 22.85 -9.95
CA VAL A 294 1.55 22.05 -8.73
C VAL A 294 1.33 20.57 -9.06
N LEU A 295 2.19 19.70 -8.53
CA LEU A 295 2.20 18.25 -8.79
C LEU A 295 1.96 17.44 -7.50
N PHE A 296 1.12 16.42 -7.56
CA PHE A 296 0.86 15.54 -6.42
C PHE A 296 0.34 14.14 -6.77
N SER A 297 0.40 13.22 -5.80
CA SER A 297 -0.10 11.85 -5.94
C SER A 297 -1.56 11.72 -5.49
N GLY A 298 -2.37 10.93 -6.20
CA GLY A 298 -3.75 10.63 -5.81
C GLY A 298 -3.92 9.57 -4.72
N ASP A 299 -2.95 8.68 -4.53
CA ASP A 299 -3.01 7.53 -3.60
C ASP A 299 -2.26 7.75 -2.28
N LYS A 300 -2.01 9.02 -1.95
CA LYS A 300 -1.41 9.46 -0.69
C LYS A 300 -2.48 10.14 0.17
N LEU A 301 -2.28 11.39 0.60
CA LEU A 301 -3.21 12.10 1.49
C LEU A 301 -4.58 12.36 0.88
N LEU A 302 -4.67 12.41 -0.45
CA LEU A 302 -5.95 12.47 -1.16
C LEU A 302 -6.82 11.23 -0.87
N GLY A 303 -6.22 10.07 -0.61
CA GLY A 303 -6.95 8.84 -0.29
C GLY A 303 -7.65 8.19 -1.48
N GLY A 304 -7.22 8.50 -2.70
CA GLY A 304 -7.78 7.98 -3.96
C GLY A 304 -6.91 6.91 -4.62
N PRO A 305 -7.10 6.66 -5.93
CA PRO A 305 -6.31 5.68 -6.67
C PRO A 305 -4.94 6.23 -7.07
N GLN A 306 -4.03 5.34 -7.48
CA GLN A 306 -2.73 5.76 -8.00
C GLN A 306 -2.92 6.61 -9.27
N CYS A 307 -2.47 7.86 -9.20
CA CYS A 307 -2.38 8.79 -10.31
C CYS A 307 -1.40 9.93 -9.96
N GLY A 308 -0.94 10.65 -10.98
CA GLY A 308 -0.23 11.91 -10.85
C GLY A 308 -1.15 13.03 -11.30
N ILE A 309 -1.36 14.02 -10.46
CA ILE A 309 -2.28 15.11 -10.71
C ILE A 309 -1.45 16.37 -10.94
N LEU A 310 -1.79 17.09 -12.01
CA LEU A 310 -1.16 18.34 -12.39
C LEU A 310 -2.24 19.42 -12.41
N VAL A 311 -2.08 20.46 -11.60
CA VAL A 311 -2.97 21.62 -11.57
C VAL A 311 -2.16 22.90 -11.72
N GLY A 312 -2.67 23.90 -12.41
CA GLY A 312 -1.91 25.13 -12.66
C GLY A 312 -2.58 26.06 -13.66
N THR A 313 -1.76 26.87 -14.34
CA THR A 313 -2.25 27.79 -15.37
C THR A 313 -2.74 27.06 -16.61
N ALA A 314 -3.72 27.63 -17.31
CA ALA A 314 -4.27 27.04 -18.53
C ALA A 314 -3.22 26.89 -19.63
N VAL A 315 -2.26 27.81 -19.70
CA VAL A 315 -1.16 27.80 -20.67
C VAL A 315 -0.23 26.61 -20.41
N VAL A 316 0.20 26.39 -19.16
CA VAL A 316 1.11 25.30 -18.82
C VAL A 316 0.42 23.95 -19.01
N ILE A 317 -0.81 23.78 -18.50
CA ILE A 317 -1.55 22.54 -18.66
C ILE A 317 -1.83 22.24 -20.14
N GLY A 318 -2.18 23.25 -20.95
CA GLY A 318 -2.37 23.08 -22.39
C GLY A 318 -1.12 22.57 -23.12
N ARG A 319 0.06 23.07 -22.75
CA ARG A 319 1.35 22.58 -23.27
C ARG A 319 1.63 21.13 -22.84
N ILE A 320 1.33 20.80 -21.60
CA ILE A 320 1.48 19.44 -21.06
C ILE A 320 0.58 18.46 -21.82
N GLU A 321 -0.69 18.80 -21.99
CA GLU A 321 -1.66 17.95 -22.70
C GLU A 321 -1.31 17.73 -24.19
N ALA A 322 -0.58 18.67 -24.79
CA ALA A 322 -0.12 18.57 -26.18
C ALA A 322 1.14 17.69 -26.36
N ASP A 323 1.89 17.38 -25.28
CA ASP A 323 3.12 16.60 -25.40
C ASP A 323 2.82 15.11 -25.71
N PRO A 324 3.52 14.48 -26.67
CA PRO A 324 3.29 13.08 -27.03
C PRO A 324 3.42 12.08 -25.87
N LEU A 325 4.22 12.39 -24.85
CA LEU A 325 4.41 11.53 -23.68
C LEU A 325 3.13 11.42 -22.83
N MET A 326 2.20 12.38 -22.93
CA MET A 326 0.86 12.24 -22.34
C MET A 326 0.17 10.97 -22.80
N ARG A 327 0.38 10.53 -24.04
CA ARG A 327 -0.24 9.31 -24.56
C ARG A 327 0.31 8.06 -23.89
N ALA A 328 1.59 8.06 -23.51
CA ALA A 328 2.24 6.96 -22.82
C ALA A 328 1.89 6.93 -21.33
N LEU A 329 1.77 8.11 -20.71
CA LEU A 329 1.42 8.28 -19.29
C LEU A 329 -0.09 8.36 -19.03
N ARG A 330 -0.90 8.12 -20.05
CA ARG A 330 -2.35 8.29 -20.02
C ARG A 330 -3.01 7.37 -19.00
N VAL A 331 -3.87 7.95 -18.16
CA VAL A 331 -4.63 7.22 -17.15
C VAL A 331 -5.74 6.35 -17.76
N GLY A 332 -5.97 5.17 -17.17
CA GLY A 332 -7.03 4.23 -17.55
C GLY A 332 -8.40 4.55 -16.93
N LYS A 333 -9.48 3.98 -17.49
CA LYS A 333 -10.87 4.26 -17.06
C LYS A 333 -11.15 3.94 -15.58
N MET A 334 -10.53 2.90 -15.04
CA MET A 334 -10.74 2.48 -13.65
C MET A 334 -10.21 3.55 -12.68
N THR A 335 -8.97 4.01 -12.89
CA THR A 335 -8.39 5.09 -12.10
C THR A 335 -9.19 6.37 -12.21
N LEU A 336 -9.70 6.73 -13.41
CA LEU A 336 -10.53 7.92 -13.58
C LEU A 336 -11.84 7.83 -12.81
N ALA A 337 -12.55 6.69 -12.89
CA ALA A 337 -13.81 6.50 -12.15
C ALA A 337 -13.61 6.52 -10.62
N ALA A 338 -12.55 5.87 -10.13
CA ALA A 338 -12.20 5.93 -8.71
C ALA A 338 -11.85 7.37 -8.29
N LEU A 339 -11.02 8.07 -9.07
CA LEU A 339 -10.59 9.42 -8.75
C LEU A 339 -11.76 10.42 -8.77
N GLU A 340 -12.62 10.37 -9.78
CA GLU A 340 -13.81 11.23 -9.87
C GLU A 340 -14.69 11.07 -8.64
N THR A 341 -14.98 9.82 -8.24
CA THR A 341 -15.80 9.52 -7.07
C THR A 341 -15.12 9.99 -5.78
N THR A 342 -13.81 9.76 -5.62
CA THR A 342 -13.05 10.24 -4.47
C THR A 342 -13.05 11.77 -4.36
N LEU A 343 -12.86 12.48 -5.48
CA LEU A 343 -12.92 13.94 -5.49
C LEU A 343 -14.32 14.45 -5.16
N GLY A 344 -15.38 13.77 -5.62
CA GLY A 344 -16.76 14.05 -5.24
C GLY A 344 -16.98 13.93 -3.73
N LEU A 345 -16.53 12.83 -3.12
CA LEU A 345 -16.59 12.64 -1.67
C LEU A 345 -15.85 13.75 -0.90
N ILE A 346 -14.68 14.18 -1.39
CA ILE A 346 -13.92 15.29 -0.78
C ILE A 346 -14.70 16.59 -0.85
N ARG A 347 -15.26 16.92 -2.03
CA ARG A 347 -16.07 18.12 -2.24
C ARG A 347 -17.31 18.14 -1.34
N ASP A 348 -17.98 16.99 -1.19
CA ASP A 348 -19.29 16.89 -0.55
C ASP A 348 -19.22 16.64 0.97
N GLY A 349 -18.03 16.32 1.51
CA GLY A 349 -17.79 16.14 2.95
C GLY A 349 -17.19 14.77 3.30
N ALA A 350 -15.88 14.62 3.11
CA ALA A 350 -15.22 13.30 3.17
C ALA A 350 -14.99 12.69 4.57
N ASN A 351 -15.39 13.34 5.66
CA ASN A 351 -15.14 12.87 7.04
C ASN A 351 -16.31 12.08 7.67
N ASP A 352 -17.39 11.86 6.92
CA ASP A 352 -18.55 11.12 7.41
C ASP A 352 -18.38 9.60 7.26
N ALA A 353 -19.25 8.84 7.94
CA ALA A 353 -19.32 7.39 7.79
C ALA A 353 -19.73 7.01 6.36
N GLY A 354 -18.74 6.68 5.52
CA GLY A 354 -18.90 6.47 4.07
C GLY A 354 -17.92 7.29 3.22
N GLY A 355 -17.25 8.27 3.82
CA GLY A 355 -16.25 9.12 3.17
C GLY A 355 -14.92 8.42 2.86
N VAL A 356 -13.86 9.21 2.71
CA VAL A 356 -12.55 8.71 2.27
C VAL A 356 -11.94 7.81 3.37
N PRO A 357 -11.63 6.52 3.11
CA PRO A 357 -11.19 5.60 4.15
C PRO A 357 -9.94 6.05 4.91
N LEU A 358 -8.96 6.63 4.21
CA LEU A 358 -7.79 7.20 4.85
C LEU A 358 -8.17 8.31 5.84
N TRP A 359 -9.12 9.16 5.46
CA TRP A 359 -9.55 10.29 6.27
C TRP A 359 -10.30 9.81 7.51
N ASN A 360 -11.11 8.78 7.36
CA ASN A 360 -11.75 8.09 8.47
C ASN A 360 -10.74 7.49 9.44
N MET A 361 -9.68 6.82 8.96
CA MET A 361 -8.61 6.27 9.81
C MET A 361 -7.86 7.36 10.61
N LEU A 362 -7.64 8.53 9.99
CA LEU A 362 -7.01 9.68 10.65
C LEU A 362 -7.91 10.26 11.75
N SER A 363 -9.21 10.37 11.47
CA SER A 363 -10.18 11.01 12.35
C SER A 363 -10.70 10.15 13.51
N ILE A 364 -10.36 8.84 13.58
CA ILE A 364 -10.88 7.96 14.65
C ILE A 364 -10.49 8.49 16.04
N PRO A 365 -11.47 8.82 16.91
CA PRO A 365 -11.19 9.26 18.28
C PRO A 365 -10.54 8.17 19.12
N LEU A 366 -9.58 8.56 19.96
CA LEU A 366 -8.88 7.63 20.86
C LEU A 366 -9.83 6.80 21.75
N PRO A 367 -10.90 7.36 22.36
CA PRO A 367 -11.83 6.57 23.16
C PRO A 367 -12.54 5.46 22.38
N GLN A 368 -12.79 5.65 21.08
CA GLN A 368 -13.38 4.62 20.22
C GLN A 368 -12.38 3.47 19.99
N LEU A 369 -11.10 3.79 19.73
CA LEU A 369 -10.04 2.78 19.61
C LEU A 369 -9.84 2.00 20.91
N GLU A 370 -9.89 2.66 22.06
CA GLU A 370 -9.83 2.00 23.36
C GLU A 370 -11.00 1.04 23.59
N ALA A 371 -12.23 1.45 23.26
CA ALA A 371 -13.40 0.59 23.38
C ALA A 371 -13.29 -0.65 22.47
N ARG A 372 -12.80 -0.47 21.24
CA ARG A 372 -12.54 -1.56 20.28
C ARG A 372 -11.44 -2.50 20.80
N ALA A 373 -10.34 -1.95 21.31
CA ALA A 373 -9.22 -2.71 21.85
C ALA A 373 -9.60 -3.54 23.09
N ARG A 374 -10.45 -3.00 23.99
CA ARG A 374 -10.97 -3.73 25.16
C ARG A 374 -11.72 -4.98 24.73
N ARG A 375 -12.67 -4.86 23.80
CA ARG A 375 -13.43 -6.02 23.30
C ARG A 375 -12.52 -7.11 22.73
N LEU A 376 -11.51 -6.72 21.95
CA LEU A 376 -10.56 -7.69 21.42
C LEU A 376 -9.74 -8.34 22.54
N VAL A 377 -9.21 -7.57 23.51
CA VAL A 377 -8.46 -8.11 24.65
C VAL A 377 -9.28 -9.10 25.47
N ASP A 378 -10.55 -8.79 25.75
CA ASP A 378 -11.43 -9.67 26.53
C ASP A 378 -11.56 -11.03 25.83
N VAL A 379 -11.83 -11.05 24.52
CA VAL A 379 -11.90 -12.29 23.73
C VAL A 379 -10.56 -13.04 23.71
N LEU A 380 -9.44 -12.34 23.47
CA LEU A 380 -8.12 -12.97 23.40
C LEU A 380 -7.71 -13.62 24.73
N ARG A 381 -8.08 -13.01 25.87
CA ARG A 381 -7.81 -13.56 27.20
C ARG A 381 -8.78 -14.68 27.55
N ASP A 382 -10.08 -14.40 27.49
CA ASP A 382 -11.11 -15.24 28.11
C ASP A 382 -11.43 -16.46 27.24
N GLU A 383 -11.41 -16.33 25.92
CA GLU A 383 -11.69 -17.44 25.01
C GLU A 383 -10.42 -18.17 24.54
N LEU A 384 -9.32 -17.44 24.31
CA LEU A 384 -8.11 -18.01 23.68
C LEU A 384 -6.93 -18.21 24.65
N GLY A 385 -7.04 -17.74 25.89
CA GLY A 385 -5.98 -17.89 26.89
C GLY A 385 -4.68 -17.20 26.52
N LEU A 386 -4.73 -16.13 25.70
CA LEU A 386 -3.55 -15.37 25.31
C LEU A 386 -3.21 -14.29 26.35
N ASN A 387 -1.91 -14.02 26.51
CA ASN A 387 -1.41 -12.92 27.34
C ASN A 387 -1.58 -11.57 26.60
N ALA A 388 -2.82 -11.11 26.46
CA ALA A 388 -3.18 -9.89 25.76
C ALA A 388 -3.29 -8.69 26.73
N SER A 389 -3.02 -7.46 26.31
CA SER A 389 -3.28 -6.22 27.07
C SER A 389 -3.41 -5.02 26.13
N ILE A 390 -3.99 -3.92 26.61
CA ILE A 390 -4.01 -2.66 25.86
C ILE A 390 -2.76 -1.87 26.23
N VAL A 391 -2.08 -1.33 25.22
CA VAL A 391 -0.92 -0.44 25.40
C VAL A 391 -1.12 0.86 24.63
N THR A 392 -0.68 1.97 25.20
CA THR A 392 -0.53 3.23 24.47
C THR A 392 0.47 3.05 23.34
N SER A 393 0.17 3.60 22.18
CA SER A 393 1.03 3.47 21.02
C SER A 393 0.93 4.65 20.08
N GLU A 394 1.67 4.57 18.98
CA GLU A 394 1.65 5.55 17.90
C GLU A 394 1.40 4.82 16.57
N SER A 395 0.45 5.36 15.81
CA SER A 395 0.25 5.07 14.39
C SER A 395 1.02 6.10 13.56
N PHE A 396 1.26 5.79 12.29
CA PHE A 396 1.93 6.68 11.36
C PHE A 396 1.17 6.74 10.05
N ILE A 397 1.09 7.93 9.45
CA ILE A 397 0.49 8.07 8.12
C ILE A 397 1.23 7.20 7.11
N GLY A 398 2.56 7.19 7.13
CA GLY A 398 3.38 6.31 6.30
C GLY A 398 4.57 7.04 5.68
N GLY A 399 5.65 6.29 5.41
CA GLY A 399 6.94 6.86 5.01
C GLY A 399 7.02 7.46 3.61
N GLY A 400 5.92 7.54 2.84
CA GLY A 400 5.91 8.07 1.47
C GLY A 400 5.17 9.40 1.29
N SER A 401 4.56 9.95 2.35
CA SER A 401 3.74 11.16 2.29
C SER A 401 3.93 12.10 3.48
N VAL A 402 3.99 11.58 4.73
CA VAL A 402 4.16 12.39 5.95
C VAL A 402 5.10 11.63 6.91
N PRO A 403 6.38 11.97 6.94
CA PRO A 403 7.41 11.02 7.39
C PRO A 403 7.63 10.91 8.90
N VAL A 404 7.07 11.80 9.74
CA VAL A 404 7.50 11.87 11.15
C VAL A 404 6.39 12.28 12.12
N GLN A 405 5.12 12.34 11.70
CA GLN A 405 4.06 12.74 12.63
C GLN A 405 3.42 11.51 13.27
N PRO A 406 3.70 11.22 14.56
CA PRO A 406 3.00 10.17 15.27
C PRO A 406 1.54 10.59 15.48
N ILE A 407 0.64 9.65 15.29
CA ILE A 407 -0.78 9.80 15.61
C ILE A 407 -1.03 8.95 16.87
N PRO A 408 -1.47 9.56 17.98
CA PRO A 408 -1.81 8.80 19.18
C PRO A 408 -2.83 7.69 18.89
N THR A 409 -2.55 6.48 19.38
CA THR A 409 -3.41 5.32 19.23
C THR A 409 -3.29 4.41 20.46
N VAL A 410 -4.09 3.36 20.50
CA VAL A 410 -3.90 2.22 21.39
C VAL A 410 -3.78 0.95 20.55
N ALA A 411 -2.92 0.04 20.99
CA ALA A 411 -2.74 -1.25 20.36
C ALA A 411 -3.09 -2.37 21.33
N VAL A 412 -3.58 -3.49 20.78
CA VAL A 412 -3.69 -4.75 21.51
C VAL A 412 -2.33 -5.45 21.43
N SER A 413 -1.66 -5.55 22.57
CA SER A 413 -0.38 -6.24 22.72
C SER A 413 -0.61 -7.66 23.18
N VAL A 414 0.07 -8.61 22.55
CA VAL A 414 0.09 -10.00 22.97
C VAL A 414 1.54 -10.43 23.21
N GLY A 415 1.81 -10.88 24.42
CA GLY A 415 3.11 -11.40 24.85
C GLY A 415 3.17 -12.93 24.86
N PRO A 416 4.33 -13.51 25.19
CA PRO A 416 4.49 -14.95 25.35
C PRO A 416 3.62 -15.50 26.50
N PRO A 417 3.25 -16.80 26.47
CA PRO A 417 3.60 -17.76 25.41
C PRO A 417 2.72 -17.60 24.15
N PHE A 418 3.33 -17.59 22.98
CA PHE A 418 2.68 -17.48 21.69
C PHE A 418 2.02 -18.81 21.25
N PRO A 419 0.98 -18.77 20.39
CA PRO A 419 0.23 -19.97 20.02
C PRO A 419 0.91 -20.84 18.94
N THR A 420 2.16 -20.56 18.57
CA THR A 420 2.89 -21.27 17.50
C THR A 420 4.20 -21.88 17.98
N ALA A 421 4.68 -22.89 17.27
CA ALA A 421 6.05 -23.41 17.39
C ALA A 421 6.93 -22.90 16.23
N PRO A 422 8.11 -22.30 16.48
CA PRO A 422 8.67 -21.96 17.80
C PRO A 422 7.91 -20.85 18.50
N ASP A 423 7.96 -20.83 19.84
CA ASP A 423 7.36 -19.81 20.70
C ASP A 423 8.13 -18.48 20.58
N SER A 424 7.79 -17.72 19.53
CA SER A 424 8.37 -16.40 19.26
C SER A 424 7.38 -15.51 18.53
N GLU A 425 7.50 -14.21 18.77
CA GLU A 425 6.71 -13.17 18.13
C GLU A 425 6.88 -13.18 16.61
N GLY A 426 8.08 -13.51 16.12
CA GLY A 426 8.37 -13.63 14.69
C GLY A 426 7.68 -14.81 14.02
N ALA A 427 7.65 -15.97 14.69
CA ALA A 427 6.97 -17.16 14.19
C ALA A 427 5.45 -16.97 14.15
N TRP A 428 4.87 -16.38 15.20
CA TRP A 428 3.43 -16.14 15.23
C TRP A 428 3.01 -15.06 14.23
N ALA A 429 3.76 -13.95 14.15
CA ALA A 429 3.53 -12.94 13.11
C ALA A 429 3.65 -13.54 11.70
N ARG A 430 4.57 -14.49 11.47
CA ARG A 430 4.65 -15.22 10.20
C ARG A 430 3.40 -16.07 9.97
N ALA A 431 2.94 -16.82 10.96
CA ALA A 431 1.74 -17.66 10.87
C ALA A 431 0.50 -16.82 10.49
N LEU A 432 0.33 -15.65 11.11
CA LEU A 432 -0.70 -14.68 10.76
C LEU A 432 -0.60 -14.19 9.30
N ARG A 433 0.62 -13.90 8.81
CA ARG A 433 0.84 -13.45 7.41
C ARG A 433 0.56 -14.53 6.36
N ILE A 434 0.87 -15.79 6.66
CA ILE A 434 0.61 -16.91 5.73
C ILE A 434 -0.80 -17.49 5.88
N GLY A 435 -1.50 -17.10 6.95
CA GLY A 435 -2.88 -17.45 7.24
C GLY A 435 -3.89 -17.00 6.18
N ASP A 436 -5.16 -17.28 6.44
CA ASP A 436 -6.28 -16.90 5.59
C ASP A 436 -7.46 -16.47 6.49
N PRO A 437 -7.84 -15.18 6.53
CA PRO A 437 -7.20 -14.08 5.82
C PRO A 437 -5.78 -13.79 6.34
N PRO A 438 -4.89 -13.24 5.50
CA PRO A 438 -3.58 -12.76 5.95
C PRO A 438 -3.73 -11.57 6.89
N VAL A 439 -3.02 -11.58 8.01
CA VAL A 439 -2.93 -10.46 8.95
C VAL A 439 -1.48 -10.01 9.07
N VAL A 440 -1.24 -8.70 8.97
CA VAL A 440 0.08 -8.10 9.19
C VAL A 440 0.06 -7.30 10.49
N PRO A 441 0.52 -7.88 11.61
CA PRO A 441 0.69 -7.15 12.86
C PRO A 441 2.05 -6.43 12.91
N ARG A 442 2.28 -5.63 13.94
CA ARG A 442 3.60 -5.06 14.26
C ARG A 442 4.29 -5.91 15.32
N VAL A 443 5.56 -6.26 15.10
CA VAL A 443 6.39 -6.96 16.09
C VAL A 443 7.26 -5.94 16.79
N GLN A 444 7.19 -5.88 18.13
CA GLN A 444 7.92 -4.87 18.90
C GLN A 444 8.24 -5.38 20.30
N ARG A 445 9.52 -5.29 20.70
CA ARG A 445 10.01 -5.58 22.06
C ARG A 445 9.49 -6.91 22.63
N GLY A 446 9.55 -7.99 21.85
CA GLY A 446 9.09 -9.32 22.30
C GLY A 446 7.58 -9.52 22.34
N THR A 447 6.80 -8.63 21.72
CA THR A 447 5.33 -8.71 21.64
C THR A 447 4.83 -8.56 20.20
N VAL A 448 3.62 -9.06 19.95
CA VAL A 448 2.87 -8.83 18.71
C VAL A 448 1.75 -7.83 18.99
N LEU A 449 1.75 -6.74 18.24
CA LEU A 449 0.82 -5.62 18.39
C LEU A 449 -0.17 -5.59 17.24
N PHE A 450 -1.44 -5.39 17.57
CA PHE A 450 -2.53 -5.13 16.63
C PHE A 450 -3.06 -3.71 16.86
N ASP A 451 -2.76 -2.81 15.94
CA ASP A 451 -3.29 -1.44 15.96
C ASP A 451 -4.60 -1.38 15.19
N LEU A 452 -5.70 -1.12 15.88
CA LEU A 452 -7.04 -1.12 15.32
C LEU A 452 -7.37 0.16 14.52
N ARG A 453 -6.46 1.15 14.47
CA ARG A 453 -6.64 2.32 13.60
C ARG A 453 -6.66 1.92 12.12
N THR A 454 -5.89 0.91 11.73
CA THR A 454 -5.81 0.42 10.35
C THR A 454 -6.64 -0.84 10.08
N VAL A 455 -7.37 -1.33 11.09
CA VAL A 455 -8.31 -2.45 10.95
C VAL A 455 -9.72 -1.85 10.88
N ALA A 456 -10.44 -2.05 9.78
CA ALA A 456 -11.82 -1.59 9.69
C ALA A 456 -12.73 -2.40 10.64
N GLU A 457 -13.82 -1.83 11.14
CA GLU A 457 -14.74 -2.54 12.04
C GLU A 457 -15.30 -3.83 11.40
N ARG A 458 -15.58 -3.80 10.09
CA ARG A 458 -15.98 -4.98 9.29
C ARG A 458 -14.93 -6.08 9.21
N GLU A 459 -13.66 -5.78 9.49
CA GLU A 459 -12.55 -6.74 9.45
C GLU A 459 -12.28 -7.38 10.81
N GLU A 460 -12.87 -6.88 11.91
CA GLU A 460 -12.57 -7.36 13.27
C GLU A 460 -12.91 -8.84 13.46
N THR A 461 -14.05 -9.31 12.94
CA THR A 461 -14.41 -10.73 12.98
C THR A 461 -13.39 -11.59 12.23
N SER A 462 -12.99 -11.14 11.04
CA SER A 462 -11.98 -11.81 10.20
C SER A 462 -10.59 -11.84 10.85
N LEU A 463 -10.21 -10.75 11.55
CA LEU A 463 -8.99 -10.67 12.34
C LEU A 463 -9.01 -11.70 13.48
N LEU A 464 -10.11 -11.75 14.23
CA LEU A 464 -10.28 -12.69 15.33
C LEU A 464 -10.24 -14.15 14.85
N ASP A 465 -10.91 -14.46 13.75
CA ASP A 465 -10.88 -15.80 13.15
C ASP A 465 -9.48 -16.20 12.69
N ALA A 466 -8.71 -15.27 12.12
CA ALA A 466 -7.31 -15.50 11.78
C ALA A 466 -6.46 -15.80 13.02
N ILE A 467 -6.67 -15.08 14.13
CA ILE A 467 -5.99 -15.34 15.40
C ILE A 467 -6.40 -16.71 15.97
N ARG A 468 -7.70 -17.03 16.01
CA ARG A 468 -8.22 -18.33 16.48
C ARG A 468 -7.58 -19.50 15.76
N ARG A 469 -7.44 -19.43 14.42
CA ARG A 469 -6.80 -20.47 13.62
C ARG A 469 -5.37 -20.75 14.05
N THR A 470 -4.62 -19.74 14.47
CA THR A 470 -3.26 -19.94 14.99
C THR A 470 -3.23 -20.58 16.37
N CYS A 471 -4.31 -20.44 17.16
CA CYS A 471 -4.44 -21.03 18.50
C CYS A 471 -4.91 -22.49 18.47
N HIS A 472 -5.72 -22.90 17.49
CA HIS A 472 -6.29 -24.25 17.42
C HIS A 472 -5.26 -25.37 17.14
N ASP A 473 -4.05 -25.03 16.69
CA ASP A 473 -2.93 -25.98 16.62
C ASP A 473 -2.31 -26.28 18.00
N ARG A 474 -2.76 -25.61 19.08
CA ARG A 474 -2.50 -26.06 20.46
C ARG A 474 -3.41 -27.25 20.77
N LYS A 475 -2.86 -28.46 20.81
CA LYS A 475 -3.44 -29.48 21.69
C LYS A 475 -3.48 -28.87 23.10
N PRO A 476 -4.63 -28.82 23.78
CA PRO A 476 -4.64 -28.43 25.19
C PRO A 476 -3.76 -29.43 25.94
N GLU A 477 -2.71 -28.94 26.58
CA GLU A 477 -2.02 -29.73 27.59
C GLU A 477 -3.07 -30.04 28.66
N SER A 478 -3.48 -31.31 28.73
CA SER A 478 -4.37 -31.78 29.78
C SER A 478 -3.73 -31.42 31.11
N SER A 479 -4.46 -30.65 31.92
CA SER A 479 -4.11 -30.29 33.28
C SER A 479 -3.62 -31.52 34.05
N ALA A 480 -2.31 -31.63 34.23
CA ALA A 480 -1.70 -32.59 35.14
C ALA A 480 -1.92 -32.09 36.58
N LYS A 481 -3.14 -32.27 37.08
CA LYS A 481 -3.41 -32.33 38.51
C LYS A 481 -4.37 -33.48 38.79
N ASP A 482 -4.03 -34.19 39.87
CA ASP A 482 -4.80 -35.21 40.56
C ASP A 482 -4.73 -36.65 40.04
N THR A 483 -3.66 -37.36 40.42
CA THR A 483 -3.87 -38.63 41.13
C THR A 483 -2.95 -38.75 42.32
N LYS A 484 -3.60 -38.72 43.50
CA LYS A 484 -3.06 -38.96 44.83
C LYS A 484 -2.38 -40.33 44.94
N THR A 485 -1.29 -40.34 45.70
CA THR A 485 -1.03 -41.23 46.84
C THR A 485 -2.03 -42.37 47.05
N ALA A 486 -1.57 -43.63 46.98
CA ALA A 486 -1.75 -44.66 48.04
C ALA A 486 -1.29 -46.07 47.60
N ARG A 487 -0.67 -46.77 48.57
CA ARG A 487 -0.38 -48.22 48.72
C ARG A 487 0.96 -48.71 48.17
N ALA A 488 2.00 -48.86 48.99
CA ALA A 488 2.24 -49.82 50.09
C ALA A 488 2.66 -51.22 49.63
N LYS A 489 3.97 -51.48 49.63
CA LYS A 489 4.67 -52.41 50.53
C LYS A 489 6.18 -52.32 50.33
#